data_AF-A0A9D6JG57-F1
#
_entry.id   AF-A0A9D6JG57-F1
#
_cell.length_a   1.000
_cell.length_b   1.000
_cell.length_c   1.000
_cell.angle_alpha   90.00
_cell.angle_beta   90.00
_cell.angle_gamma   90.00
#
_symmetry.space_group_name_H-M   'P 1'
#
loop_
_entity.id
_entity.type
_entity.pdbx_description
1 polymer ?
#
loop_
_entity_poly.entity_id
_entity_poly.type
_entity_poly.pdbx_seq_one_letter_code
_entity_poly.pdbx_strand_id
1 'polypeptide(L)'
;VEQSAGFSFEARAFWGDVLLLLAGITWALYTVLGRLAADRYPPVTVTTYATLFGILFVAPAIPVELGGIAWQALPPAVWWGTLYLGVVSTALAFYLWNKGFTLMDASTGSLFFFAQPVVGAMLGWLLLGESLTGRFLLGTAVVIAGGVLATRQSAELATRRPGDQATGNPRVPGCQITRLPIA
;
A
#
# COMPACT_ATOMS: atom_id res chain seq x y z
N VAL A 1 12.72 2.72 -39.31
CA VAL A 1 13.66 3.85 -39.39
C VAL A 1 13.34 4.77 -38.22
N GLU A 2 14.25 4.79 -37.25
CA GLU A 2 14.41 5.75 -36.15
C GLU A 2 13.14 6.48 -35.63
N GLN A 3 12.55 5.95 -34.55
CA GLN A 3 12.02 6.83 -33.50
C GLN A 3 13.06 6.83 -32.39
N SER A 4 13.82 7.91 -32.36
CA SER A 4 14.80 8.24 -31.33
C SER A 4 14.21 8.03 -29.93
N ALA A 5 14.83 7.12 -29.19
CA ALA A 5 14.76 7.08 -27.74
C ALA A 5 15.43 8.35 -27.19
N GLY A 6 14.72 9.47 -27.28
CA GLY A 6 15.06 10.68 -26.56
C GLY A 6 14.71 10.47 -25.10
N PHE A 7 15.68 10.09 -24.27
CA PHE A 7 15.61 10.32 -22.84
C PHE A 7 15.60 11.83 -22.60
N SER A 8 14.42 12.46 -22.62
CA SER A 8 14.24 13.83 -22.15
C SER A 8 14.21 13.83 -20.62
N PHE A 9 15.36 13.57 -19.99
CA PHE A 9 15.68 14.12 -18.67
C PHE A 9 15.89 15.63 -18.88
N GLU A 10 15.40 16.54 -18.04
CA GLU A 10 16.22 16.99 -16.91
C GLU A 10 15.43 17.79 -15.84
N ALA A 11 14.10 17.95 -15.94
CA ALA A 11 13.32 18.62 -14.89
C ALA A 11 12.02 17.88 -14.51
N ARG A 12 11.24 17.41 -15.49
CA ARG A 12 9.99 16.68 -15.22
C ARG A 12 10.22 15.28 -14.68
N ALA A 13 11.23 14.57 -15.21
CA ALA A 13 11.64 13.27 -14.71
C ALA A 13 12.10 13.37 -13.24
N PHE A 14 12.91 14.37 -12.92
CA PHE A 14 13.37 14.62 -11.55
C PHE A 14 12.21 14.86 -10.58
N TRP A 15 11.24 15.71 -10.92
CA TRP A 15 10.06 15.92 -10.08
C TRP A 15 9.19 14.66 -9.96
N GLY A 16 9.08 13.87 -11.03
CA GLY A 16 8.44 12.56 -10.98
C GLY A 16 9.13 11.62 -9.99
N ASP A 17 10.45 11.52 -10.04
CA ASP A 17 11.24 10.67 -9.13
C ASP A 17 11.08 11.12 -7.67
N VAL A 18 11.12 12.44 -7.41
CA VAL A 18 10.88 13.00 -6.08
C VAL A 18 9.47 12.66 -5.58
N LEU A 19 8.45 12.79 -6.43
CA LEU A 19 7.07 12.42 -6.08
C LEU A 19 6.93 10.93 -5.80
N LEU A 20 7.62 10.07 -6.55
CA LEU A 20 7.64 8.62 -6.31
C LEU A 20 8.31 8.28 -4.97
N LEU A 21 9.41 8.95 -4.62
CA LEU A 21 10.05 8.79 -3.31
C LEU A 21 9.14 9.24 -2.16
N LEU A 22 8.48 10.40 -2.31
CA LEU A 22 7.51 10.88 -1.33
C LEU A 22 6.31 9.93 -1.20
N ALA A 23 5.81 9.39 -2.31
CA ALA A 23 4.76 8.38 -2.31
C ALA A 23 5.22 7.11 -1.55
N GLY A 24 6.46 6.66 -1.77
CA GLY A 24 7.03 5.53 -1.04
C GLY A 24 7.14 5.78 0.47
N ILE A 25 7.62 6.97 0.87
CA ILE A 25 7.75 7.34 2.29
C ILE A 25 6.37 7.43 2.96
N THR A 26 5.42 8.13 2.33
CA THR A 26 4.06 8.28 2.84
C THR A 26 3.35 6.93 2.94
N TRP A 27 3.54 6.05 1.96
CA TRP A 27 3.02 4.70 2.00
C TRP A 27 3.64 3.87 3.13
N ALA A 28 4.96 3.88 3.28
CA ALA A 28 5.65 3.19 4.37
C ALA A 28 5.15 3.67 5.73
N LEU A 29 5.04 4.99 5.91
CA LEU A 29 4.49 5.59 7.13
C LEU A 29 3.03 5.16 7.37
N TYR A 30 2.20 5.15 6.32
CA TYR A 30 0.82 4.67 6.40
C TYR A 30 0.75 3.22 6.86
N THR A 31 1.60 2.32 6.34
CA THR A 31 1.58 0.92 6.76
C THR A 31 2.01 0.72 8.21
N VAL A 32 3.03 1.45 8.67
CA VAL A 32 3.51 1.37 10.06
C VAL A 32 2.49 1.95 11.03
N LEU A 33 1.94 3.13 10.72
CA LEU A 33 0.90 3.77 11.52
C LEU A 33 -0.40 2.99 11.50
N GLY A 34 -0.78 2.43 10.34
CA GLY A 34 -1.95 1.58 10.18
C GLY A 34 -1.86 0.33 11.04
N ARG A 35 -0.66 -0.27 11.13
CA ARG A 35 -0.41 -1.36 12.07
C ARG A 35 -0.52 -0.94 13.53
N LEU A 36 0.07 0.19 13.91
CA LEU A 36 -0.04 0.70 15.28
C LEU A 36 -1.49 1.06 15.65
N ALA A 37 -2.26 1.59 14.70
CA ALA A 37 -3.65 1.93 14.86
C ALA A 37 -4.54 0.69 14.96
N ALA A 38 -4.17 -0.42 14.33
CA ALA A 38 -4.92 -1.68 14.36
C ALA A 38 -5.09 -2.24 15.78
N ASP A 39 -4.16 -1.96 16.69
CA ASP A 39 -4.24 -2.39 18.10
C ASP A 39 -5.22 -1.55 18.93
N ARG A 40 -5.54 -0.33 18.48
CA ARG A 40 -6.30 0.67 19.26
C ARG A 40 -7.66 1.03 18.65
N TYR A 41 -7.83 0.84 17.35
CA TYR A 41 -9.00 1.28 16.62
C TYR A 41 -9.55 0.19 15.68
N PRO A 42 -10.88 0.10 15.52
CA PRO A 42 -11.49 -0.76 14.50
C PRO A 42 -11.00 -0.38 13.08
N PRO A 43 -10.74 -1.36 12.18
CA PRO A 43 -10.29 -1.09 10.82
C PRO A 43 -11.22 -0.18 10.00
N VAL A 44 -12.53 -0.24 10.27
CA VAL A 44 -13.52 0.63 9.62
C VAL A 44 -13.31 2.09 10.00
N THR A 45 -12.96 2.38 11.25
CA THR A 45 -12.70 3.74 11.73
C THR A 45 -11.47 4.31 11.03
N VAL A 46 -10.37 3.55 11.00
CA VAL A 46 -9.13 3.94 10.32
C VAL A 46 -9.37 4.22 8.84
N THR A 47 -10.10 3.33 8.15
CA THR A 47 -10.40 3.45 6.72
C THR A 47 -11.28 4.68 6.44
N THR A 48 -12.31 4.92 7.26
CA THR A 48 -13.21 6.08 7.09
C THR A 48 -12.46 7.39 7.26
N TYR A 49 -11.67 7.56 8.33
CA TYR A 49 -10.89 8.79 8.52
C TYR A 49 -9.84 8.97 7.42
N ALA A 50 -9.11 7.92 7.04
CA ALA A 50 -8.14 7.99 5.95
C ALA A 50 -8.79 8.44 4.63
N THR A 51 -9.98 7.89 4.32
CA THR A 51 -10.73 8.26 3.11
C THR A 51 -11.26 9.69 3.19
N LEU A 52 -11.77 10.13 4.34
CA LEU A 52 -12.24 11.50 4.54
C LEU A 52 -11.12 12.53 4.37
N PHE A 53 -9.94 12.28 4.96
CA PHE A 53 -8.77 13.12 4.75
C PHE A 53 -8.32 13.07 3.28
N GLY A 54 -8.33 11.91 2.64
CA GLY A 54 -8.04 11.77 1.21
C GLY A 54 -8.97 12.64 0.35
N ILE A 55 -10.28 12.60 0.60
CA ILE A 55 -11.26 13.47 -0.07
C ILE A 55 -10.93 14.94 0.19
N LEU A 56 -10.62 15.32 1.43
CA LEU A 56 -10.29 16.70 1.78
C LEU A 56 -9.04 17.21 1.04
N PHE A 57 -7.99 16.38 0.91
CA PHE A 57 -6.76 16.75 0.20
C PHE A 57 -6.93 16.78 -1.32
N VAL A 58 -7.81 15.94 -1.87
CA VAL A 58 -8.11 15.89 -3.33
C VAL A 58 -9.16 16.94 -3.73
N ALA A 59 -10.02 17.37 -2.81
CA ALA A 59 -11.09 18.34 -3.04
C ALA A 59 -10.67 19.61 -3.81
N PRO A 60 -9.53 20.29 -3.52
CA PRO A 60 -9.13 21.48 -4.28
C PRO A 60 -8.77 21.20 -5.75
N ALA A 61 -8.42 19.96 -6.10
CA ALA A 61 -8.14 19.58 -7.49
C ALA A 61 -9.41 19.28 -8.30
N ILE A 62 -10.53 18.99 -7.64
CA ILE A 62 -11.80 18.62 -8.29
C ILE A 62 -12.26 19.66 -9.32
N PRO A 63 -12.36 20.97 -9.02
CA PRO A 63 -12.84 21.94 -9.99
C PRO A 63 -11.95 22.07 -11.23
N VAL A 64 -10.64 21.87 -11.07
CA VAL A 64 -9.65 21.97 -12.14
C VAL A 64 -9.81 20.81 -13.13
N GLU A 65 -9.98 19.60 -12.61
CA GLU A 65 -10.09 18.38 -13.44
C GLU A 65 -11.50 18.20 -14.02
N LEU A 66 -12.54 18.61 -13.30
CA LEU A 66 -13.95 18.36 -13.67
C LEU A 66 -14.62 19.53 -14.39
N GLY A 67 -13.98 20.71 -14.46
CA GLY A 67 -14.56 21.91 -15.06
C GLY A 67 -14.86 21.83 -16.57
N GLY A 68 -14.19 20.93 -17.30
CA GLY A 68 -14.37 20.75 -18.75
C GLY A 68 -15.24 19.56 -19.17
N ILE A 69 -15.80 18.81 -18.22
CA ILE A 69 -16.46 17.53 -18.52
C ILE A 69 -17.92 17.75 -18.95
N ALA A 70 -18.28 17.24 -20.13
CA ALA A 70 -19.65 17.19 -20.61
C ALA A 70 -20.42 16.02 -19.96
N TRP A 71 -20.90 16.22 -18.73
CA TRP A 71 -21.57 15.22 -17.90
C TRP A 71 -22.71 14.45 -18.58
N GLN A 72 -23.45 15.12 -19.46
CA GLN A 72 -24.59 14.56 -20.19
C GLN A 72 -24.18 13.61 -21.32
N ALA A 73 -22.94 13.72 -21.80
CA ALA A 73 -22.39 12.86 -22.86
C ALA A 73 -21.70 11.61 -22.30
N LEU A 74 -21.60 11.45 -20.97
CA LEU A 74 -20.94 10.32 -20.36
C LEU A 74 -21.78 9.04 -20.50
N PRO A 75 -21.20 7.94 -21.00
CA PRO A 75 -21.91 6.69 -21.09
C PRO A 75 -22.18 6.11 -19.69
N PRO A 76 -23.28 5.35 -19.49
CA PRO A 76 -23.62 4.74 -18.20
C PRO A 76 -22.49 3.90 -17.57
N ALA A 77 -21.64 3.30 -18.40
CA ALA A 77 -20.48 2.53 -17.96
C ALA A 77 -19.50 3.36 -17.10
N VAL A 78 -19.36 4.67 -17.34
CA VAL A 78 -18.46 5.54 -16.55
C VAL A 78 -18.99 5.69 -15.13
N TRP A 79 -20.30 5.83 -14.96
CA TRP A 79 -20.92 5.92 -13.63
C TRP A 79 -20.73 4.63 -12.84
N TRP A 80 -20.94 3.49 -13.50
CA TRP A 80 -20.76 2.19 -12.84
C TRP A 80 -19.29 1.89 -12.54
N GLY A 81 -18.37 2.26 -13.44
CA GLY A 81 -16.93 2.18 -13.20
C GLY A 81 -16.48 3.06 -12.04
N THR A 82 -17.00 4.28 -11.94
CA THR A 82 -16.71 5.19 -10.83
C THR A 82 -17.22 4.64 -9.50
N LEU A 83 -18.43 4.09 -9.48
CA LEU A 83 -19.00 3.48 -8.28
C LEU A 83 -18.22 2.22 -7.86
N TYR A 84 -17.80 1.40 -8.82
CA TYR A 84 -16.93 0.25 -8.57
C TYR A 84 -15.58 0.70 -7.95
N LEU A 85 -14.95 1.74 -8.50
CA LEU A 85 -13.69 2.29 -7.98
C LEU A 85 -13.84 2.84 -6.55
N GLY A 86 -14.94 3.53 -6.26
CA GLY A 86 -15.20 4.07 -4.93
C GLY A 86 -15.50 2.99 -3.89
N VAL A 87 -16.42 2.07 -4.20
CA VAL A 87 -16.92 1.10 -3.22
C VAL A 87 -16.00 -0.12 -3.11
N VAL A 88 -15.67 -0.75 -4.23
CA VAL A 88 -14.91 -2.01 -4.24
C VAL A 88 -13.42 -1.72 -4.16
N SER A 89 -12.91 -0.88 -5.06
CA SER A 89 -11.46 -0.63 -5.14
C SER A 89 -10.92 0.24 -4.02
N THR A 90 -11.73 1.16 -3.48
CA THR A 90 -11.30 2.04 -2.38
C THR A 90 -11.83 1.53 -1.04
N ALA A 91 -13.13 1.65 -0.77
CA ALA A 91 -13.65 1.39 0.57
C ALA A 91 -13.42 -0.06 1.05
N LEU A 92 -13.79 -1.05 0.22
CA LEU A 92 -13.62 -2.46 0.58
C LEU A 92 -12.14 -2.88 0.59
N ALA A 93 -11.36 -2.52 -0.42
CA ALA A 93 -9.95 -2.91 -0.49
C ALA A 93 -9.13 -2.30 0.66
N PHE A 94 -9.29 -1.01 0.97
CA PHE A 94 -8.59 -0.38 2.09
C PHE A 94 -9.11 -0.89 3.44
N TYR A 95 -10.40 -1.22 3.57
CA TYR A 95 -10.89 -1.90 4.77
C TYR A 95 -10.19 -3.25 4.97
N LEU A 96 -10.10 -4.06 3.91
CA LEU A 96 -9.41 -5.36 3.97
C LEU A 96 -7.92 -5.20 4.25
N TRP A 97 -7.27 -4.18 3.67
CA TRP A 97 -5.88 -3.84 3.96
C TRP A 97 -5.66 -3.51 5.44
N ASN A 98 -6.46 -2.57 5.99
CA ASN A 98 -6.38 -2.19 7.40
C ASN A 98 -6.75 -3.35 8.34
N LYS A 99 -7.71 -4.19 7.95
CA LYS A 99 -8.04 -5.42 8.66
C LYS A 99 -6.89 -6.43 8.61
N GLY A 100 -6.13 -6.47 7.51
CA GLY A 100 -4.93 -7.29 7.39
C GLY A 100 -3.95 -7.01 8.53
N PHE A 101 -3.76 -5.74 8.91
CA PHE A 101 -2.88 -5.38 10.01
C PHE A 101 -3.32 -5.85 11.40
N THR A 102 -4.59 -6.24 11.60
CA THR A 102 -5.00 -6.90 12.85
C THR A 102 -4.57 -8.38 12.89
N LEU A 103 -4.19 -8.95 11.76
CA LEU A 103 -3.84 -10.36 11.59
C LEU A 103 -2.35 -10.59 11.30
N MET A 104 -1.62 -9.56 10.87
CA MET A 104 -0.22 -9.68 10.47
C MET A 104 0.59 -8.41 10.73
N ASP A 105 1.91 -8.58 10.75
CA ASP A 105 2.85 -7.47 10.85
C ASP A 105 3.02 -6.70 9.53
N ALA A 106 3.47 -5.45 9.62
CA ALA A 106 3.73 -4.60 8.45
C ALA A 106 4.75 -5.23 7.47
N SER A 107 5.72 -6.00 7.99
CA SER A 107 6.69 -6.74 7.16
C SER A 107 6.05 -7.88 6.36
N THR A 108 5.00 -8.52 6.89
CA THR A 108 4.27 -9.55 6.14
C THR A 108 3.34 -8.90 5.12
N GLY A 109 2.74 -7.75 5.48
CA GLY A 109 1.92 -6.96 4.58
C GLY A 109 2.67 -6.50 3.32
N SER A 110 3.96 -6.16 3.43
CA SER A 110 4.76 -5.71 2.27
C SER A 110 4.95 -6.80 1.21
N LEU A 111 4.87 -8.08 1.58
CA LEU A 111 4.98 -9.20 0.62
C LEU A 111 3.80 -9.24 -0.36
N PHE A 112 2.63 -8.72 0.03
CA PHE A 112 1.44 -8.67 -0.84
C PHE A 112 1.64 -7.74 -2.05
N PHE A 113 2.57 -6.78 -2.00
CA PHE A 113 2.89 -5.94 -3.16
C PHE A 113 3.46 -6.73 -4.32
N PHE A 114 4.15 -7.86 -4.06
CA PHE A 114 4.64 -8.73 -5.12
C PHE A 114 3.52 -9.52 -5.81
N ALA A 115 2.39 -9.74 -5.12
CA ALA A 115 1.22 -10.40 -5.70
C ALA A 115 0.38 -9.45 -6.58
N GLN A 116 0.33 -8.16 -6.25
CA GLN A 116 -0.44 -7.15 -6.98
C GLN A 116 -0.20 -7.16 -8.51
N PRO A 117 1.04 -7.12 -9.03
CA PRO A 117 1.26 -7.13 -10.48
C PRO A 117 0.87 -8.45 -11.15
N VAL A 118 0.97 -9.59 -10.44
CA VAL A 118 0.55 -10.90 -10.96
C VAL A 118 -0.97 -10.99 -11.05
N VAL A 119 -1.68 -10.57 -10.01
CA VAL A 119 -3.14 -10.55 -10.01
C VAL A 119 -3.67 -9.54 -11.02
N GLY A 120 -3.08 -8.34 -11.07
CA GLY A 120 -3.43 -7.30 -12.04
C GLY A 120 -3.24 -7.77 -13.48
N ALA A 121 -2.11 -8.41 -13.77
CA ALA A 121 -1.83 -9.08 -15.04
C ALA A 121 -2.92 -10.08 -15.45
N MET A 122 -3.26 -10.99 -14.54
CA MET A 122 -4.24 -12.03 -14.80
C MET A 122 -5.64 -11.45 -15.03
N LEU A 123 -6.03 -10.45 -14.24
CA LEU A 123 -7.32 -9.78 -14.37
C LEU A 123 -7.39 -8.92 -15.64
N GLY A 124 -6.29 -8.28 -16.06
CA GLY A 124 -6.21 -7.55 -17.33
C GLY A 124 -6.40 -8.48 -18.53
N TRP A 125 -5.73 -9.63 -18.53
CA TRP A 125 -5.94 -10.65 -19.56
C TRP A 125 -7.37 -11.20 -19.56
N LEU A 126 -7.92 -11.53 -18.38
CA LEU A 126 -9.20 -12.21 -18.25
C LEU A 126 -10.41 -11.29 -18.46
N LEU A 127 -10.39 -10.07 -17.89
CA LEU A 127 -11.52 -9.16 -17.88
C LEU A 127 -11.45 -8.11 -18.98
N LEU A 128 -10.25 -7.61 -19.29
CA LEU A 128 -10.04 -6.59 -20.33
C LEU A 128 -9.68 -7.19 -21.69
N GLY A 129 -9.35 -8.49 -21.75
CA GLY A 129 -8.93 -9.16 -22.99
C GLY A 129 -7.57 -8.71 -23.49
N GLU A 130 -6.71 -8.18 -22.61
CA GLU A 130 -5.37 -7.73 -22.98
C GLU A 130 -4.52 -8.91 -23.44
N SER A 131 -3.70 -8.73 -24.48
CA SER A 131 -2.81 -9.79 -24.95
C SER A 131 -1.54 -9.88 -24.09
N LEU A 132 -1.33 -11.04 -23.46
CA LEU A 132 -0.12 -11.32 -22.69
C LEU A 132 1.06 -11.52 -23.65
N THR A 133 1.82 -10.45 -23.87
CA THR A 133 3.03 -10.52 -24.68
C THR A 133 4.13 -11.29 -23.95
N GLY A 134 5.05 -11.92 -24.69
CA GLY A 134 6.19 -12.64 -24.09
C GLY A 134 7.07 -11.76 -23.19
N ARG A 135 7.18 -10.46 -23.51
CA ARG A 135 7.89 -9.47 -22.66
C ARG A 135 7.20 -9.25 -21.32
N PHE A 136 5.88 -9.25 -21.31
CA PHE A 136 5.09 -9.11 -20.09
C PHE A 136 5.25 -10.33 -19.19
N LEU A 137 5.15 -11.55 -19.74
CA LEU A 137 5.41 -12.79 -19.00
C LEU A 137 6.80 -12.81 -18.38
N LEU A 138 7.81 -12.31 -19.10
CA LEU A 138 9.18 -12.21 -18.60
C LEU A 138 9.27 -11.22 -17.44
N GLY A 139 8.60 -10.07 -17.53
CA GLY A 139 8.48 -9.11 -16.43
C GLY A 139 7.77 -9.69 -15.20
N THR A 140 6.64 -10.37 -15.39
CA THR A 140 5.91 -11.06 -14.31
C THR A 140 6.79 -12.10 -13.62
N ALA A 141 7.54 -12.91 -14.39
CA ALA A 141 8.46 -13.91 -13.84
C ALA A 141 9.55 -13.27 -12.97
N VAL A 142 10.14 -12.15 -13.41
CA VAL A 142 11.15 -11.41 -12.64
C VAL A 142 10.57 -10.86 -11.32
N VAL A 143 9.36 -10.31 -11.35
CA VAL A 143 8.71 -9.78 -10.14
C VAL A 143 8.39 -10.90 -9.15
N ILE A 144 7.90 -12.05 -9.62
CA ILE A 144 7.66 -13.22 -8.78
C ILE A 144 8.97 -13.72 -8.17
N ALA A 145 10.04 -13.83 -8.97
CA ALA A 145 11.35 -14.25 -8.48
C ALA A 145 11.89 -13.30 -7.39
N GLY A 146 11.76 -11.99 -7.60
CA GLY A 146 12.11 -10.98 -6.62
C GLY A 146 11.31 -11.10 -5.32
N GLY A 147 9.99 -11.29 -5.43
CA GLY A 147 9.11 -11.49 -4.27
C GLY A 147 9.42 -12.75 -3.47
N VAL A 148 9.71 -13.86 -4.15
CA VAL A 148 10.13 -15.12 -3.51
C VAL A 148 11.46 -14.93 -2.78
N LEU A 149 12.42 -14.24 -3.38
CA LEU A 149 13.72 -13.98 -2.76
C LEU A 149 13.57 -13.07 -1.52
N ALA A 150 12.79 -12.00 -1.62
CA ALA A 150 12.51 -11.09 -0.51
C ALA A 150 11.85 -11.82 0.67
N THR A 151 10.87 -12.68 0.38
CA THR A 151 10.18 -13.49 1.41
C THR A 151 11.15 -14.43 2.14
N ARG A 152 12.06 -15.08 1.41
CA ARG A 152 13.07 -15.98 1.99
C ARG A 152 14.04 -15.23 2.91
N GLN A 153 14.48 -14.04 2.53
CA GLN A 153 15.36 -13.22 3.37
C GLN A 153 14.68 -12.77 4.67
N SER A 154 13.40 -12.38 4.61
CA SER A 154 12.63 -12.04 5.81
C SER A 154 12.46 -13.24 6.75
N ALA A 155 12.22 -14.44 6.21
CA ALA A 155 12.15 -15.68 7.01
C ALA A 155 13.50 -16.03 7.64
N GLU A 156 14.60 -15.92 6.88
CA GLU A 156 15.96 -16.17 7.39
C GLU A 156 16.33 -15.19 8.52
N LEU A 157 16.05 -13.90 8.38
CA LEU A 157 16.30 -12.91 9.43
C LEU A 157 15.45 -13.13 10.69
N ALA A 158 14.21 -13.61 10.54
CA ALA A 158 13.35 -13.99 11.65
C ALA A 158 13.92 -15.21 12.42
N THR A 159 14.47 -16.19 11.70
CA THR A 159 15.13 -17.37 12.31
C THR A 159 16.54 -17.09 12.83
N ARG A 160 17.25 -16.09 12.29
CA ARG A 160 18.57 -15.65 12.75
C ARG A 160 18.52 -14.69 13.92
N ARG A 161 17.35 -14.27 14.42
CA ARG A 161 17.27 -13.67 15.75
C ARG A 161 17.89 -14.68 16.71
N PRO A 162 19.07 -14.41 17.29
CA PRO A 162 19.60 -15.26 18.32
C PRO A 162 18.56 -15.21 19.43
N GLY A 163 17.91 -16.34 19.70
CA GLY A 163 17.15 -16.49 20.92
C GLY A 163 18.06 -16.12 22.08
N ASP A 164 17.51 -15.38 23.03
CA ASP A 164 17.65 -15.82 24.40
C ASP A 164 19.10 -16.02 24.86
N GLN A 165 19.92 -14.95 24.82
CA GLN A 165 21.02 -14.84 25.77
C GLN A 165 20.41 -14.58 27.14
N ALA A 166 20.07 -15.70 27.79
CA ALA A 166 19.99 -15.89 29.22
C ALA A 166 19.03 -14.95 29.98
N THR A 167 17.90 -15.53 30.39
CA THR A 167 17.60 -15.75 31.82
C THR A 167 18.77 -15.42 32.74
N GLY A 168 18.86 -14.15 33.12
CA GLY A 168 19.81 -13.61 34.07
C GLY A 168 19.08 -12.52 34.81
N ASN A 169 18.25 -12.93 35.75
CA ASN A 169 17.75 -12.10 36.83
C ASN A 169 18.95 -11.64 37.68
N PRO A 170 19.29 -10.34 37.72
CA PRO A 170 19.56 -9.69 38.97
C PRO A 170 18.27 -9.00 39.36
N ARG A 171 17.77 -9.39 40.54
CA ARG A 171 16.68 -8.71 41.22
C ARG A 171 17.00 -7.23 41.15
N VAL A 172 16.16 -6.42 40.51
CA VAL A 172 16.26 -4.97 40.62
C VAL A 172 15.94 -4.67 42.10
N PRO A 173 16.91 -4.27 42.93
CA PRO A 173 16.60 -3.91 44.31
C PRO A 173 16.06 -2.49 44.24
N GLY A 174 14.76 -2.35 44.52
CA GLY A 174 14.17 -1.08 44.92
C GLY A 174 13.95 -0.06 43.79
N CYS A 175 12.73 -0.05 43.27
CA CYS A 175 12.05 1.22 43.06
C CYS A 175 10.56 1.00 43.31
N GLN A 176 10.19 1.03 44.60
CA GLN A 176 8.81 1.20 45.00
C GLN A 176 8.39 2.63 44.65
N ILE A 177 7.92 2.82 43.41
CA ILE A 177 7.12 4.00 43.06
C ILE A 177 5.65 3.57 43.15
N THR A 178 5.19 3.62 44.39
CA THR A 178 3.90 4.15 44.81
C THR A 178 2.74 3.97 43.83
N ARG A 179 1.91 2.96 44.10
CA ARG A 179 0.48 3.00 43.74
C ARG A 179 -0.13 4.19 44.46
N LEU A 180 -0.48 5.25 43.74
CA LEU A 180 -1.41 6.27 44.23
C LEU A 180 -2.83 5.82 43.88
N PRO A 181 -3.73 5.63 44.87
CA PRO A 181 -5.14 5.43 44.62
C PRO A 181 -5.76 6.77 44.20
N ILE A 182 -6.40 6.78 43.04
CA ILE A 182 -7.30 7.85 42.63
C ILE A 182 -8.57 7.69 43.45
N ALA A 183 -8.85 8.67 44.30
CA ALA A 183 -10.16 8.96 44.87
C ALA A 183 -10.85 10.02 44.02
#